data_AF-A0A6S6U5I3-F1
#
_entry.id   AF-A0A6S6U5I3-F1
#
_cell.length_a   1.000
_cell.length_b   1.000
_cell.length_c   1.000
_cell.angle_alpha   90.00
_cell.angle_beta   90.00
_cell.angle_gamma   90.00
#
_symmetry.space_group_name_H-M   'P 1'
#
loop_
_entity.id
_entity.type
_entity.pdbx_description
1 polymer ?
#
loop_
_entity_poly.entity_id
_entity_poly.type
_entity_poly.pdbx_seq_one_letter_code
_entity_poly.pdbx_strand_id
1 'polypeptide(L)'
;MSEQYFHFTLGPVQSFVAQARRTRDFWAGSFILSWLSGVAMQEVIAQCGDNRDVIMFPKAEPEFLDWLMGIKSDDKGDNKPPTQGSIPNR
;
A
#
# COMPACT_ATOMS: atom_id res chain seq x y z
N MET A 1 24.23 8.06 -16.89
CA MET A 1 23.60 6.83 -16.34
C MET A 1 22.34 6.58 -17.14
N SER A 2 22.04 5.34 -17.50
CA SER A 2 20.74 4.98 -18.11
C SER A 2 19.67 4.99 -17.01
N GLU A 3 18.57 5.70 -17.22
CA GLU A 3 17.39 5.55 -16.37
C GLU A 3 16.81 4.15 -16.55
N GLN A 4 16.46 3.51 -15.43
CA GLN A 4 15.85 2.18 -15.42
C GLN A 4 14.55 2.24 -14.61
N TYR A 5 13.52 1.58 -15.10
CA TYR A 5 12.25 1.45 -14.39
C TYR A 5 12.21 0.13 -13.61
N PHE A 6 11.83 0.22 -12.34
CA PHE A 6 11.54 -0.93 -11.51
C PHE A 6 10.02 -1.14 -11.47
N HIS A 7 9.56 -2.29 -11.97
CA HIS A 7 8.16 -2.70 -11.89
C HIS A 7 8.00 -3.77 -10.82
N PHE A 8 7.20 -3.47 -9.80
CA PHE A 8 6.83 -4.42 -8.77
C PHE A 8 5.43 -4.98 -9.04
N THR A 9 5.19 -6.25 -8.71
CA THR A 9 3.83 -6.81 -8.74
C THR A 9 3.70 -7.87 -7.66
N LEU A 10 2.62 -7.82 -6.90
CA LEU A 10 2.25 -8.83 -5.91
C LEU A 10 1.10 -9.71 -6.45
N GLY A 11 1.22 -11.03 -6.33
CA GLY A 11 0.19 -11.95 -6.80
C GLY A 11 0.46 -13.40 -6.40
N PRO A 12 -0.53 -14.30 -6.51
CA PRO A 12 -1.80 -14.13 -7.23
C PRO A 12 -2.85 -13.30 -6.48
N VAL A 13 -3.65 -12.50 -7.22
CA VAL A 13 -4.68 -11.62 -6.64
C VAL A 13 -6.04 -12.30 -6.61
N GLN A 14 -6.59 -12.61 -7.80
CA GLN A 14 -7.96 -13.10 -7.93
C GLN A 14 -8.14 -14.47 -7.26
N SER A 15 -7.22 -15.41 -7.49
CA SER A 15 -7.30 -16.73 -6.86
C SER A 15 -7.00 -16.71 -5.36
N PHE A 16 -6.32 -15.68 -4.85
CA PHE A 16 -6.15 -15.50 -3.41
C PHE A 16 -7.47 -15.02 -2.77
N VAL A 17 -8.03 -13.93 -3.29
CA VAL A 17 -9.28 -13.35 -2.78
C VAL A 17 -10.46 -14.30 -2.95
N ALA A 18 -10.51 -15.08 -4.03
CA ALA A 18 -11.58 -16.05 -4.30
C ALA A 18 -11.64 -17.22 -3.31
N GLN A 19 -10.60 -17.45 -2.49
CA GLN A 19 -10.63 -18.48 -1.44
C GLN A 19 -11.47 -18.08 -0.22
N ALA A 20 -11.86 -16.80 -0.12
CA ALA A 20 -12.69 -16.29 0.96
C ALA A 20 -14.06 -16.99 1.01
N ARG A 21 -14.51 -17.33 2.23
CA ARG A 21 -15.82 -17.98 2.46
C ARG A 21 -16.88 -17.02 2.97
N ARG A 22 -16.47 -15.82 3.43
CA ARG A 22 -17.35 -14.79 4.00
C ARG A 22 -16.94 -13.41 3.48
N THR A 23 -17.88 -12.46 3.41
CA THR A 23 -17.62 -11.07 2.99
C THR A 23 -16.48 -10.40 3.77
N ARG A 24 -16.36 -10.69 5.06
CA ARG A 24 -15.24 -10.19 5.88
C ARG A 24 -13.89 -10.72 5.41
N ASP A 25 -13.83 -11.97 4.95
CA ASP A 25 -12.59 -12.58 4.45
C ASP A 25 -12.23 -12.00 3.09
N PHE A 26 -13.22 -11.69 2.24
CA PHE A 26 -13.00 -10.94 0.99
C PHE A 26 -12.41 -9.56 1.27
N TRP A 27 -13.00 -8.81 2.21
CA TRP A 27 -12.49 -7.51 2.63
C TRP A 27 -11.06 -7.62 3.16
N ALA A 28 -10.81 -8.52 4.13
CA ALA A 28 -9.48 -8.71 4.71
C ALA A 28 -8.44 -9.15 3.66
N GLY A 29 -8.84 -10.01 2.73
CA GLY A 29 -8.00 -10.48 1.62
C GLY A 29 -7.63 -9.34 0.65
N SER A 30 -8.59 -8.49 0.28
CA SER A 30 -8.29 -7.30 -0.52
C SER A 30 -7.43 -6.29 0.23
N PHE A 31 -7.70 -6.08 1.51
CA PHE A 31 -6.99 -5.14 2.35
C PHE A 31 -5.52 -5.54 2.53
N ILE A 32 -5.24 -6.81 2.83
CA ILE A 32 -3.86 -7.27 3.03
C ILE A 32 -3.01 -7.18 1.75
N LEU A 33 -3.61 -7.38 0.57
CA LEU A 33 -2.91 -7.18 -0.70
C LEU A 33 -2.50 -5.71 -0.91
N SER A 34 -3.41 -4.78 -0.62
CA SER A 34 -3.11 -3.35 -0.65
C SER A 34 -2.07 -2.96 0.40
N TRP A 35 -2.18 -3.52 1.60
CA TRP A 35 -1.24 -3.27 2.69
C TRP A 35 0.17 -3.67 2.31
N LEU A 36 0.36 -4.90 1.82
CA LEU A 36 1.67 -5.41 1.41
C LEU A 36 2.26 -4.63 0.23
N SER A 37 1.41 -4.15 -0.68
CA SER A 37 1.85 -3.25 -1.76
C SER A 37 2.33 -1.90 -1.19
N GLY A 38 1.64 -1.35 -0.18
CA GLY A 38 2.09 -0.18 0.56
C GLY A 38 3.41 -0.39 1.30
N VAL A 39 3.63 -1.57 1.90
CA VAL A 39 4.93 -1.94 2.50
C VAL A 39 6.03 -1.88 1.43
N ALA A 40 5.81 -2.50 0.27
CA ALA A 40 6.79 -2.48 -0.81
C ALA A 40 7.10 -1.05 -1.30
N MET A 41 6.08 -0.19 -1.40
CA MET A 41 6.28 1.23 -1.72
C MET A 41 7.13 1.95 -0.67
N GLN A 42 6.86 1.74 0.62
CA GLN A 42 7.63 2.35 1.71
C GLN A 42 9.11 1.93 1.66
N GLU A 43 9.38 0.64 1.42
CA GLU A 43 10.75 0.15 1.31
C GLU A 43 11.52 0.84 0.16
N VAL A 44 10.87 1.04 -0.99
CA VAL A 44 11.48 1.77 -2.12
C VAL A 44 11.70 3.25 -1.77
N ILE A 45 10.72 3.89 -1.14
CA ILE A 45 10.83 5.30 -0.71
C ILE A 45 12.01 5.48 0.25
N ALA A 46 12.12 4.62 1.27
CA ALA A 46 13.20 4.65 2.25
C ALA A 46 14.58 4.44 1.59
N GLN A 47 14.70 3.48 0.68
CA GLN A 47 15.94 3.23 -0.07
C GLN A 47 16.34 4.38 -0.99
N CYS A 48 15.39 5.22 -1.39
CA CYS A 48 15.60 6.37 -2.26
C CYS A 48 15.60 7.71 -1.49
N GLY A 49 15.96 7.70 -0.21
CA GLY A 49 16.16 8.91 0.60
C GLY A 49 14.85 9.56 1.04
N ASP A 50 13.85 8.75 1.39
CA ASP A 50 12.51 9.16 1.82
C ASP A 50 11.74 10.00 0.79
N ASN A 51 12.12 9.90 -0.49
CA ASN A 51 11.50 10.64 -1.58
C ASN A 51 10.29 9.88 -2.15
N ARG A 52 9.06 10.34 -1.81
CA ARG A 52 7.82 9.75 -2.34
C ARG A 52 7.64 9.89 -3.86
N ASP A 53 8.31 10.85 -4.49
CA ASP A 53 8.22 11.07 -5.94
C ASP A 53 8.94 9.99 -6.77
N VAL A 54 9.76 9.15 -6.14
CA VAL A 54 10.36 7.98 -6.80
C VAL A 54 9.30 6.99 -7.30
N ILE A 55 8.14 6.96 -6.65
CA ILE A 55 7.03 6.13 -7.08
C ILE A 55 6.25 6.85 -8.18
N MET A 56 6.43 6.37 -9.41
CA MET A 56 5.71 6.88 -10.59
C MET A 56 4.25 6.44 -10.59
N PHE A 57 3.99 5.19 -10.20
CA PHE A 57 2.66 4.59 -10.14
C PHE A 57 2.66 3.43 -9.12
N PRO A 58 1.57 3.22 -8.36
CA PRO A 58 0.44 4.14 -8.16
C PRO A 58 0.83 5.33 -7.27
N LYS A 59 0.04 6.41 -7.28
CA LYS A 59 0.16 7.46 -6.25
C LYS A 59 -0.72 7.07 -5.06
N ALA A 60 -0.09 6.62 -3.97
CA ALA A 60 -0.80 6.27 -2.75
C ALA A 60 -1.22 7.52 -1.96
N GLU A 61 -2.34 7.40 -1.26
CA GLU A 61 -2.80 8.37 -0.26
C GLU A 61 -1.76 8.46 0.87
N PRO A 62 -1.25 9.66 1.20
CA PRO A 62 -0.27 9.83 2.27
C PRO A 62 -0.71 9.23 3.60
N GLU A 63 -2.00 9.38 3.93
CA GLU A 63 -2.59 8.92 5.19
C GLU A 63 -2.53 7.40 5.33
N PHE A 64 -2.70 6.66 4.22
CA PHE A 64 -2.58 5.20 4.24
C PHE A 64 -1.16 4.77 4.58
N LEU A 65 -0.18 5.42 3.97
CA LEU A 65 1.24 5.15 4.18
C LEU A 65 1.70 5.57 5.58
N ASP A 66 1.22 6.72 6.07
CA ASP A 66 1.54 7.21 7.41
C ASP A 66 0.99 6.26 8.48
N TRP A 67 -0.24 5.77 8.30
CA TRP A 67 -0.83 4.78 9.21
C TRP A 67 -0.07 3.45 9.17
N LEU A 68 0.39 3.02 8.00
CA LEU A 68 1.23 1.83 7.83
C LEU A 68 2.56 1.94 8.59
N MET A 69 3.15 3.13 8.62
CA MET A 69 4.38 3.44 9.36
C MET A 69 4.14 3.72 10.86
N GLY A 70 2.88 3.70 11.32
CA GLY A 70 2.53 4.05 12.69
C GLY A 70 2.77 5.53 13.04
N ILE A 71 2.89 6.39 12.03
CA ILE A 71 3.05 7.83 12.21
C ILE A 71 1.69 8.38 12.67
N LYS A 72 1.68 8.94 13.87
CA LYS A 72 0.50 9.63 14.40
C LYS A 72 0.47 11.04 13.80
N SER A 73 -0.53 11.35 12.99
CA SER A 73 -0.78 12.73 12.57
C SER A 73 -1.04 13.58 13.82
N ASP A 74 -0.23 14.61 14.04
CA ASP A 74 -0.28 15.49 15.21
C ASP A 74 -1.70 16.07 15.43
N ASP A 75 -2.28 15.81 16.60
CA ASP A 75 -3.32 16.53 17.38
C ASP A 75 -4.49 17.29 16.70
N LYS A 76 -4.67 17.21 15.39
CA LYS A 76 -5.81 17.76 14.65
C LYS A 76 -6.59 16.60 14.08
N GLY A 77 -7.48 16.09 14.91
CA GLY A 77 -8.20 14.84 14.73
C GLY A 77 -8.80 14.67 13.34
N ASP A 78 -8.21 13.74 12.58
CA ASP A 78 -8.92 12.80 11.71
C ASP A 78 -7.98 11.66 11.25
N ASN A 79 -7.08 11.19 12.13
CA ASN A 79 -6.24 10.01 11.86
C ASN A 79 -7.07 8.72 12.02
N LYS A 80 -8.05 8.55 11.13
CA LYS A 80 -8.89 7.36 11.07
C LYS A 80 -8.10 6.22 10.44
N PRO A 81 -8.14 5.01 11.00
CA PRO A 81 -7.49 3.87 10.38
C PRO A 81 -8.04 3.65 8.96
N PRO A 82 -7.22 3.24 8.00
CA PRO A 82 -7.69 2.94 6.66
C PRO A 82 -8.72 1.82 6.73
N THR A 83 -9.90 2.06 6.17
CA THR A 83 -11.03 1.12 6.18
C THR A 83 -11.13 0.30 4.89
N GLN A 84 -10.33 0.64 3.88
CA GLN A 84 -10.27 -0.03 2.59
C GLN A 84 -8.83 -0.09 2.08
N GLY A 85 -8.52 -1.11 1.28
CA GLY A 85 -7.26 -1.16 0.56
C GLY A 85 -7.33 -0.29 -0.69
N SER A 86 -6.55 0.78 -0.76
CA SER A 86 -6.52 1.74 -1.89
C SER A 86 -5.33 1.55 -2.83
N ILE A 87 -4.33 0.75 -2.44
CA ILE A 87 -3.11 0.53 -3.22
C ILE A 87 -3.26 -0.73 -4.08
N PRO A 88 -3.15 -0.64 -5.41
CA PRO A 88 -3.18 -1.80 -6.29
C PRO A 88 -1.94 -2.68 -6.12
N ASN A 89 -2.00 -3.89 -6.67
CA ASN A 89 -0.94 -4.88 -6.58
C ASN A 89 0.19 -4.68 -7.61
N ARG A 90 0.18 -3.61 -8.39
CA ARG A 90 1.16 -3.21 -9.41
C ARG A 90 1.16 -1.70 -9.54
#